data_AF-A0A3N7DW06-F1
#
_entry.id   AF-A0A3N7DW06-F1
#
_cell.length_a   1.000
_cell.length_b   1.000
_cell.length_c   1.000
_cell.angle_alpha   90.00
_cell.angle_beta   90.00
_cell.angle_gamma   90.00
#
_symmetry.space_group_name_H-M   'P 1'
#
loop_
_entity.id
_entity.type
_entity.pdbx_description
1 polymer ?
#
loop_
_entity_poly.entity_id
_entity_poly.type
_entity_poly.pdbx_seq_one_letter_code
_entity_poly.pdbx_strand_id
1 'polypeptide(L)'
;AQRLAAEQGLALIAPDTSPRGANVPGEADSWDFGVGAGFYLDATQAPWRTHWRMESYLLNELLPLVAAQLPIDGTRLGITGHSMGGHGALTLA
;
A
#
# COMPACT_ATOMS: atom_id res chain seq x y z
N ALA A 1 -12.78 -6.95 -11.27
CA ALA A 1 -11.48 -7.64 -11.37
C ALA A 1 -11.57 -9.10 -10.92
N GLN A 2 -12.29 -9.38 -9.83
CA GLN A 2 -12.35 -10.66 -9.13
C GLN A 2 -12.76 -11.86 -10.01
N ARG A 3 -13.77 -11.72 -10.88
CA ARG A 3 -14.20 -12.80 -11.79
C ARG A 3 -13.05 -13.31 -12.67
N LEU A 4 -12.37 -12.39 -13.36
CA LEU A 4 -11.23 -12.73 -14.22
C LEU A 4 -10.04 -13.26 -13.39
N ALA A 5 -9.78 -12.69 -12.21
CA ALA A 5 -8.72 -13.19 -11.34
C ALA A 5 -8.96 -14.65 -10.91
N ALA A 6 -10.21 -15.00 -10.57
CA ALA A 6 -10.58 -16.38 -10.25
C ALA A 6 -10.42 -17.32 -11.45
N GLU A 7 -10.83 -16.90 -12.64
CA GLU A 7 -10.65 -17.68 -13.89
C GLU A 7 -9.17 -17.91 -14.23
N GLN A 8 -8.29 -16.97 -13.87
CA GLN A 8 -6.85 -17.01 -14.17
C GLN A 8 -5.99 -17.58 -13.01
N GLY A 9 -6.60 -17.93 -11.87
CA GLY A 9 -5.86 -18.41 -10.69
C GLY A 9 -4.95 -17.33 -10.07
N LEU A 10 -5.36 -16.07 -10.12
CA LEU A 10 -4.62 -14.94 -9.56
C LEU A 10 -5.22 -14.47 -8.22
N ALA A 11 -4.36 -14.28 -7.23
CA ALA A 11 -4.73 -13.54 -6.02
C ALA A 11 -4.67 -12.03 -6.30
N LEU A 12 -5.63 -11.29 -5.75
CA LEU A 12 -5.64 -9.82 -5.76
C LEU A 12 -5.41 -9.31 -4.34
N ILE A 13 -4.30 -8.59 -4.12
CA ILE A 13 -3.96 -7.94 -2.85
C ILE A 13 -4.30 -6.46 -2.98
N ALA A 14 -5.22 -5.95 -2.14
CA ALA A 14 -5.68 -4.57 -2.17
C ALA A 14 -5.47 -3.90 -0.79
N PRO A 15 -4.29 -3.34 -0.52
CA PRO A 15 -3.97 -2.68 0.74
C PRO A 15 -4.68 -1.33 0.89
N ASP A 16 -4.73 -0.83 2.12
CA ASP A 16 -5.16 0.54 2.42
C ASP A 16 -4.12 1.57 1.91
N THR A 17 -4.52 2.84 1.84
CA THR A 17 -3.74 3.91 1.18
C THR A 17 -2.92 4.78 2.14
N SER A 18 -3.10 4.62 3.44
CA SER A 18 -2.35 5.31 4.50
C SER A 18 -2.50 4.53 5.82
N PRO A 19 -1.72 4.88 6.86
CA PRO A 19 -2.05 4.52 8.24
C PRO A 19 -3.44 5.06 8.62
N ARG A 20 -4.06 4.42 9.61
CA ARG A 20 -5.35 4.82 10.19
C ARG A 20 -5.20 4.95 11.71
N GLY A 21 -5.86 5.95 12.31
CA GLY A 21 -5.88 6.12 13.76
C GLY A 21 -4.52 6.45 14.39
N ALA A 22 -3.64 7.12 13.64
CA ALA A 22 -2.34 7.55 14.16
C ALA A 22 -2.46 8.77 15.11
N ASN A 23 -3.59 9.49 15.06
CA ASN A 23 -3.88 10.67 15.89
C ASN A 23 -2.81 11.76 15.74
N VAL A 24 -2.25 11.89 14.53
CA VAL A 24 -1.30 12.95 14.20
C VAL A 24 -2.08 14.25 13.93
N PRO A 25 -1.68 15.39 14.52
CA PRO A 25 -2.32 16.67 14.22
C PRO A 25 -2.30 16.97 12.72
N GLY A 26 -3.46 17.29 12.17
CA GLY A 26 -3.65 17.60 10.75
C GLY A 26 -3.78 16.38 9.82
N GLU A 27 -3.80 15.15 10.36
CA GLU A 27 -3.85 13.94 9.53
C GLU A 27 -5.11 13.80 8.67
N ALA A 28 -6.19 14.52 9.01
CA ALA A 28 -7.47 14.47 8.31
C ALA A 28 -7.98 15.86 7.89
N ASP A 29 -7.12 16.88 7.90
CA ASP A 29 -7.51 18.26 7.57
C ASP A 29 -7.80 18.45 6.08
N SER A 30 -7.18 17.63 5.22
CA SER A 30 -7.37 17.65 3.76
C SER A 30 -7.50 16.24 3.20
N TRP A 31 -8.18 16.12 2.06
CA TRP A 31 -8.38 14.84 1.36
C TRP A 31 -7.14 14.40 0.56
N ASP A 32 -6.30 15.35 0.18
CA ASP A 32 -5.11 15.15 -0.66
C ASP A 32 -3.81 14.97 0.14
N PHE A 33 -3.90 14.97 1.48
CA PHE A 33 -2.75 14.84 2.37
C PHE A 33 -3.12 14.11 3.67
N GLY A 34 -2.20 13.30 4.19
CA GLY A 34 -2.43 12.55 5.42
C GLY A 34 -3.23 11.26 5.19
N VAL A 35 -4.35 11.12 5.90
CA VAL A 35 -5.20 9.93 5.93
C VAL A 35 -5.92 9.77 4.60
N GLY A 36 -5.75 8.61 3.96
CA GLY A 36 -6.20 8.35 2.59
C GLY A 36 -5.19 8.73 1.50
N ALA A 37 -4.14 9.48 1.86
CA ALA A 37 -3.19 10.08 0.92
C ALA A 37 -1.73 9.82 1.36
N GLY A 38 -1.36 8.54 1.50
CA GLY A 38 -0.02 8.15 1.93
C GLY A 38 1.06 8.19 0.84
N PHE A 39 0.67 8.34 -0.43
CA PHE A 39 1.55 8.46 -1.59
C PHE A 39 2.60 7.34 -1.78
N TYR A 40 2.44 6.22 -1.09
CA TYR A 40 3.32 5.04 -1.21
C TYR A 40 4.81 5.33 -0.96
N LEU A 41 5.09 6.26 -0.06
CA LEU A 41 6.45 6.66 0.33
C LEU A 41 6.71 6.39 1.82
N ASP A 42 7.98 6.43 2.19
CA ASP A 42 8.43 6.55 3.57
C ASP A 42 8.71 8.02 3.92
N ALA A 43 7.83 8.63 4.71
CA ALA A 43 7.94 10.02 5.10
C ALA A 43 9.18 10.26 5.98
N THR A 44 9.89 11.35 5.74
CA THR A 44 11.09 11.72 6.53
C THR A 44 10.84 12.82 7.54
N GLN A 45 9.77 13.61 7.35
CA GLN A 45 9.46 14.77 8.17
C GLN A 45 8.60 14.42 9.38
N ALA A 46 8.85 15.05 10.53
CA ALA A 46 7.87 15.04 11.62
C ALA A 46 6.62 15.84 11.23
N PRO A 47 5.43 15.48 11.75
CA PRO A 47 5.16 14.31 12.59
C PRO A 47 5.01 12.98 11.80
N TRP A 48 4.95 13.04 10.48
CA TRP A 48 4.56 11.95 9.57
C TRP A 48 5.48 10.72 9.60
N ARG A 49 6.80 10.92 9.76
CA ARG A 49 7.82 9.86 9.66
C ARG A 49 7.60 8.64 10.54
N THR A 50 6.84 8.78 11.63
CA THR A 50 6.54 7.69 12.56
C THR A 50 5.56 6.69 11.97
N HIS A 51 4.57 7.16 11.22
CA HIS A 51 3.45 6.34 10.76
C HIS A 51 3.35 6.23 9.24
N TRP A 52 3.63 7.30 8.47
CA TRP A 52 3.52 7.32 7.01
C TRP A 52 4.72 6.62 6.36
N ARG A 53 4.74 5.30 6.48
CA ARG A 53 5.79 4.40 5.99
C ARG A 53 5.22 3.39 5.00
N MET A 54 4.54 3.92 3.98
CA MET A 54 3.72 3.09 3.08
C MET A 54 4.56 2.21 2.16
N GLU A 55 5.75 2.67 1.76
CA GLU A 55 6.70 1.85 0.99
C GLU A 55 7.18 0.67 1.83
N SER A 56 7.67 0.95 3.05
CA SER A 56 8.10 -0.10 3.97
C SER A 56 6.97 -1.06 4.34
N TYR A 57 5.76 -0.54 4.60
CA TYR A 57 4.59 -1.37 4.88
C TYR A 57 4.28 -2.33 3.73
N LEU A 58 4.32 -1.87 2.48
CA LEU A 58 4.03 -2.75 1.34
C LEU A 58 5.14 -3.78 1.09
N LEU A 59 6.39 -3.32 0.98
CA LEU A 59 7.49 -4.15 0.50
C LEU A 59 8.11 -5.02 1.58
N ASN A 60 8.24 -4.50 2.80
CA ASN A 60 8.99 -5.15 3.88
C ASN A 60 8.08 -5.87 4.88
N GLU A 61 6.80 -5.52 4.94
CA GLU A 61 5.85 -6.11 5.90
C GLU A 61 4.75 -6.91 5.21
N LEU A 62 3.89 -6.25 4.42
CA LEU A 62 2.67 -6.85 3.86
C LEU A 62 2.98 -7.96 2.87
N LEU A 63 3.80 -7.72 1.85
CA LEU A 63 4.10 -8.72 0.83
C LEU A 63 4.76 -9.98 1.42
N PRO A 64 5.81 -9.88 2.27
CA PRO A 64 6.37 -11.05 2.94
C PRO A 64 5.35 -11.78 3.84
N LEU A 65 4.54 -11.04 4.59
CA LEU A 65 3.52 -11.63 5.47
C LEU A 65 2.47 -12.40 4.66
N VAL A 66 1.98 -11.82 3.57
CA VAL A 66 1.00 -12.44 2.69
C VAL A 66 1.56 -13.70 2.04
N ALA A 67 2.78 -13.66 1.51
CA ALA A 67 3.43 -14.82 0.92
C ALA A 67 3.69 -15.94 1.93
N ALA A 68 3.92 -15.61 3.21
CA ALA A 68 4.15 -16.58 4.27
C ALA A 68 2.85 -17.22 4.81
N GLN A 69 1.73 -16.48 4.82
CA GLN A 69 0.49 -16.90 5.48
C GLN A 69 -0.57 -17.44 4.52
N LEU A 70 -0.47 -17.12 3.23
CA LEU A 70 -1.47 -17.46 2.22
C LEU A 70 -0.82 -18.27 1.08
N PRO A 71 -1.61 -19.03 0.29
CA PRO A 71 -1.11 -19.80 -0.85
C PRO A 71 -0.76 -18.90 -2.04
N ILE A 72 0.21 -18.01 -1.86
CA ILE A 72 0.66 -17.01 -2.84
C ILE A 72 2.14 -17.25 -3.13
N ASP A 73 2.49 -17.26 -4.41
CA ASP A 73 3.88 -17.38 -4.84
C ASP A 73 4.59 -16.02 -4.79
N GLY A 74 5.44 -15.83 -3.78
CA GLY A 74 6.20 -14.59 -3.58
C GLY A 74 7.21 -14.26 -4.67
N THR A 75 7.46 -15.16 -5.62
CA THR A 75 8.38 -14.93 -6.76
C THR A 75 7.68 -14.47 -8.04
N ARG A 76 6.34 -14.55 -8.09
CA ARG A 76 5.52 -14.18 -9.25
C ARG A 76 4.53 -13.10 -8.88
N LEU A 77 5.03 -11.88 -8.71
CA LEU A 77 4.27 -10.71 -8.30
C LEU A 77 4.18 -9.69 -9.44
N GLY A 78 3.01 -9.08 -9.59
CA GLY A 78 2.80 -7.92 -10.45
C GLY A 78 2.12 -6.81 -9.67
N ILE A 79 2.42 -5.56 -10.02
CA ILE A 79 1.87 -4.38 -9.36
C ILE A 79 1.12 -3.50 -10.37
N THR A 80 -0.03 -2.99 -9.95
CA THR A 80 -0.85 -2.05 -10.71
C THR A 80 -1.66 -1.20 -9.74
N GLY A 81 -2.13 -0.04 -10.19
CA GLY A 81 -2.94 0.83 -9.36
C GLY A 81 -3.57 1.99 -10.14
N HIS A 82 -4.46 2.71 -9.47
CA HIS A 82 -5.20 3.84 -10.02
C HIS A 82 -4.76 5.17 -9.39
N SER A 83 -4.53 6.20 -10.21
CA SER A 83 -4.18 7.56 -9.76
C SER A 83 -2.94 7.55 -8.83
N MET A 84 -3.05 7.97 -7.57
CA MET A 84 -1.99 7.83 -6.57
C MET A 84 -1.46 6.39 -6.48
N GLY A 85 -2.35 5.39 -6.58
CA GLY A 85 -1.97 3.97 -6.65
C GLY A 85 -1.22 3.60 -7.92
N GLY A 86 -1.54 4.26 -9.05
CA GLY A 86 -0.79 4.08 -10.30
C GLY A 86 0.60 4.70 -10.22
N HIS A 87 0.72 5.86 -9.56
CA HIS A 87 2.01 6.44 -9.21
C HIS A 87 2.85 5.47 -8.36
N GLY A 88 2.30 4.97 -7.24
CA GLY A 88 2.99 4.00 -6.39
C GLY A 88 3.37 2.72 -7.12
N ALA A 89 2.49 2.21 -7.99
CA ALA A 89 2.80 1.03 -8.81
C ALA A 89 4.00 1.25 -9.74
N LEU A 90 4.14 2.44 -10.33
CA LEU A 90 5.25 2.76 -11.22
C LEU A 90 6.55 3.04 -10.48
N THR A 91 6.50 3.59 -9.26
CA THR A 91 7.71 3.93 -8.49
C THR A 91 8.28 2.74 -7.72
N LEU A 92 7.45 1.75 -7.37
CA LEU A 92 7.84 0.58 -6.59
C LEU A 92 8.21 -0.66 -7.44
N ALA A 93 7.95 -0.61 -8.75
CA ALA A 93 8.17 -1.75 -9.66
C ALA A 93 9.65 -2.01 -9.99
#